data_AF-A0A0B7GW71-F1
#
_entry.id   AF-A0A0B7GW71-F1
#
_cell.length_a   1.000
_cell.length_b   1.000
_cell.length_c   1.000
_cell.angle_alpha   90.00
_cell.angle_beta   90.00
_cell.angle_gamma   90.00
#
_symmetry.space_group_name_H-M   'P 1'
#
loop_
_entity.id
_entity.type
_entity.pdbx_description
1 polymer ?
#
loop_
_entity_poly.entity_id
_entity_poly.type
_entity_poly.pdbx_seq_one_letter_code
_entity_poly.pdbx_strand_id
1 'polypeptide(L)'
;MSDEIMNDVDVEANIQENMREEEQGAGGRKNKLFYRKKVCRFCSQKIKIDYKDPDALRRFITERGKILPRRITGTCAKHQRKLATEIKRARALALLPFVVNE
;
A
#
# COMPACT_ATOMS: atom_id res chain seq x y z
N MET A 1 -50.29 -40.44 33.63
CA MET A 1 -50.88 -41.32 32.61
C MET A 1 -51.83 -40.48 31.77
N SER A 2 -51.26 -39.86 30.74
CA SER A 2 -51.96 -39.38 29.56
C SER A 2 -50.86 -38.95 28.60
N ASP A 3 -50.56 -39.90 27.73
CA ASP A 3 -49.49 -39.92 26.77
C ASP A 3 -49.52 -38.72 25.83
N GLU A 4 -48.31 -38.32 25.42
CA GLU A 4 -48.00 -37.25 24.50
C GLU A 4 -48.63 -37.54 23.13
N ILE A 5 -49.70 -36.81 22.81
CA ILE A 5 -50.07 -36.58 21.42
C ILE A 5 -49.15 -35.47 20.93
N MET A 6 -48.05 -35.86 20.27
CA MET A 6 -47.32 -34.95 19.37
C MET A 6 -48.33 -34.40 18.35
N ASN A 7 -48.39 -33.07 18.22
CA ASN A 7 -49.13 -32.41 17.15
C ASN A 7 -48.27 -32.38 15.89
N ASP A 8 -48.84 -32.82 14.77
CA ASP A 8 -48.29 -32.81 13.40
C ASP A 8 -47.92 -31.41 12.86
N VAL A 9 -47.96 -30.35 13.67
CA VAL A 9 -47.71 -28.95 13.27
C VAL A 9 -46.23 -28.56 13.44
N ASP A 10 -45.43 -29.35 14.17
CA ASP A 10 -44.01 -29.05 14.41
C ASP A 10 -43.06 -29.65 13.35
N VAL A 11 -43.56 -30.47 12.42
CA VAL A 11 -42.77 -31.07 11.32
C VAL A 11 -42.75 -30.17 10.07
N GLU A 12 -43.83 -29.44 9.77
CA GLU A 12 -43.89 -28.55 8.60
C GLU A 12 -42.98 -27.32 8.73
N ALA A 13 -42.82 -26.78 9.94
CA ALA A 13 -41.91 -25.66 10.20
C ALA A 13 -40.43 -26.04 9.97
N ASN A 14 -40.08 -27.31 10.18
CA ASN A 14 -38.70 -27.80 10.09
C ASN A 14 -38.27 -28.17 8.64
N ILE A 15 -39.21 -28.27 7.69
CA ILE A 15 -38.90 -28.51 6.27
C ILE A 15 -38.60 -27.18 5.55
N GLN A 16 -39.19 -26.07 6.02
CA GLN A 16 -38.99 -24.74 5.40
C GLN A 16 -37.71 -24.04 5.85
N GLU A 17 -37.23 -24.30 7.07
CA GLU A 17 -35.94 -23.75 7.53
C GLU A 17 -34.73 -24.43 6.86
N ASN A 18 -34.83 -25.71 6.51
CA ASN A 18 -33.74 -26.51 5.93
C ASN A 18 -33.48 -26.28 4.41
N MET A 19 -34.12 -25.31 3.74
CA MET A 19 -34.05 -25.14 2.27
C MET A 19 -33.48 -23.81 1.76
N ARG A 20 -32.97 -22.90 2.60
CA ARG A 20 -32.35 -21.65 2.09
C ARG A 20 -31.05 -21.23 2.78
N GLU A 21 -30.41 -22.14 3.52
CA GLU A 21 -29.07 -21.92 4.07
C GLU A 21 -27.95 -22.42 3.14
N GLU A 22 -28.26 -23.05 2.00
CA GLU A 22 -27.26 -23.72 1.14
C GLU A 22 -26.89 -23.02 -0.18
N GLU A 23 -27.39 -21.81 -0.47
CA GLU A 23 -26.95 -21.09 -1.68
C GLU A 23 -25.93 -19.99 -1.39
N GLN A 24 -24.68 -20.35 -1.69
CA GLN A 24 -23.63 -19.45 -2.19
C GLN A 24 -22.84 -18.69 -1.13
N GLY A 25 -22.15 -19.49 -0.32
CA GLY A 25 -20.81 -19.14 0.14
C GLY A 25 -19.88 -18.75 -1.01
N ALA A 26 -18.82 -18.03 -0.65
CA ALA A 26 -17.72 -17.57 -1.49
C ALA A 26 -17.97 -16.32 -2.35
N GLY A 27 -18.39 -15.23 -1.69
CA GLY A 27 -17.94 -13.89 -2.07
C GLY A 27 -16.42 -13.80 -1.95
N GLY A 28 -15.72 -14.32 -2.96
CA GLY A 28 -14.26 -14.35 -3.03
C GLY A 28 -13.71 -12.97 -2.69
N ARG A 29 -12.98 -12.89 -1.56
CA ARG A 29 -12.11 -11.75 -1.26
C ARG A 29 -11.17 -11.65 -2.45
N LYS A 30 -11.53 -10.79 -3.41
CA LYS A 30 -10.73 -10.46 -4.58
C LYS A 30 -9.32 -10.28 -4.05
N ASN A 31 -8.42 -11.17 -4.44
CA ASN A 31 -7.00 -11.08 -4.13
C ASN A 31 -6.61 -9.65 -4.50
N LYS A 32 -6.58 -8.74 -3.51
CA LYS A 32 -6.03 -7.40 -3.68
C LYS A 32 -4.61 -7.72 -4.04
N LEU A 33 -4.28 -7.64 -5.33
CA LEU A 33 -2.95 -7.85 -5.88
C LEU A 33 -2.01 -7.20 -4.87
N PHE A 34 -1.36 -8.04 -4.06
CA PHE A 34 -0.50 -7.54 -3.00
C PHE A 34 0.66 -6.94 -3.75
N TYR A 35 0.60 -5.63 -4.00
CA TYR A 35 1.61 -4.95 -4.78
C TYR A 35 2.90 -5.16 -4.01
N ARG A 36 3.75 -6.02 -4.58
CA ARG A 36 4.94 -6.51 -3.90
C ARG A 36 5.74 -5.28 -3.50
N LYS A 37 5.93 -5.07 -2.20
CA LYS A 37 6.56 -3.86 -1.67
C LYS A 37 7.95 -3.77 -2.28
N LYS A 38 8.21 -2.72 -3.08
CA LYS A 38 9.54 -2.47 -3.64
C LYS A 38 10.54 -2.37 -2.49
N VAL A 39 11.66 -3.07 -2.62
CA VAL A 39 12.73 -3.02 -1.64
C VAL A 39 13.45 -1.69 -1.78
N CYS A 40 13.64 -1.04 -0.65
CA CYS A 40 14.23 0.28 -0.55
C CYS A 40 15.75 0.22 -0.75
N ARG A 41 16.21 0.84 -1.84
CA ARG A 41 17.64 0.85 -2.24
C ARG A 41 18.58 1.28 -1.12
N PHE A 42 18.20 2.33 -0.38
CA PHE A 42 18.98 2.86 0.74
C PHE A 42 19.07 1.90 1.93
N CYS A 43 18.02 1.12 2.22
CA CYS A 43 18.08 0.12 3.27
C CYS A 43 19.02 -1.04 2.90
N SER A 44 18.91 -1.56 1.68
CA SER A 44 19.69 -2.72 1.24
C SER A 44 21.18 -2.39 1.12
N GLN A 45 21.51 -1.19 0.63
CA GLN A 45 22.92 -0.81 0.43
C GLN A 45 23.52 -0.03 1.59
N LYS A 46 22.72 0.34 2.61
CA LYS A 46 23.16 1.17 3.75
C LYS A 46 23.87 2.47 3.32
N ILE A 47 23.46 3.04 2.19
CA ILE A 47 24.02 4.29 1.68
C ILE A 47 23.45 5.47 2.47
N LYS A 48 24.33 6.40 2.88
CA LYS A 48 23.93 7.65 3.52
C LYS A 48 23.42 8.64 2.47
N ILE A 49 22.37 9.38 2.84
CA ILE A 49 21.76 10.41 1.99
C ILE A 49 22.24 11.74 2.53
N ASP A 50 23.08 12.42 1.77
CA ASP A 50 23.68 13.70 2.14
C ASP A 50 23.53 14.70 0.97
N TYR A 51 23.35 15.98 1.30
CA TYR A 51 23.17 17.05 0.31
C TYR A 51 24.45 17.40 -0.46
N LYS A 52 25.60 16.95 0.03
CA LYS A 52 26.93 17.23 -0.51
C LYS A 52 27.19 16.55 -1.86
N ASP A 53 26.46 15.47 -2.15
CA ASP A 53 26.61 14.67 -3.37
C ASP A 53 25.42 14.92 -4.31
N PRO A 54 25.44 16.00 -5.12
CA PRO A 54 24.32 16.35 -5.98
C PRO A 54 24.02 15.27 -7.03
N ASP A 55 25.03 14.52 -7.49
CA ASP A 55 24.85 13.48 -8.51
C ASP A 55 24.04 12.29 -8.02
N ALA A 56 24.14 11.94 -6.74
CA ALA A 56 23.29 10.93 -6.13
C ALA A 56 21.83 11.42 -6.02
N LEU A 57 21.66 12.71 -5.70
CA LEU A 57 20.33 13.33 -5.55
C LEU A 57 19.63 13.59 -6.88
N ARG A 58 20.37 13.89 -7.96
CA ARG A 58 19.83 14.10 -9.32
C ARG A 58 18.97 12.94 -9.79
N ARG A 59 19.32 11.71 -9.44
CA ARG A 59 18.54 10.48 -9.78
C ARG A 59 17.14 10.45 -9.16
N PHE A 60 16.89 11.25 -8.13
CA PHE A 60 15.60 11.33 -7.43
C PHE A 60 14.80 12.58 -7.77
N ILE A 61 15.21 13.29 -8.82
CA ILE A 61 14.56 14.50 -9.32
C ILE A 61 14.19 14.26 -10.78
N THR A 62 13.06 14.81 -11.21
CA THR A 62 12.66 14.80 -12.62
C THR A 62 13.52 15.79 -13.39
N GLU A 63 13.53 15.68 -14.71
CA GLU A 63 14.16 16.68 -15.59
C GLU A 63 13.68 18.10 -15.26
N ARG A 64 12.38 18.27 -14.98
CA ARG A 64 11.78 19.57 -14.58
C ARG A 64 12.17 20.08 -13.18
N GLY A 65 13.02 19.38 -12.43
CA GLY A 65 13.39 19.77 -11.08
C GLY A 65 12.37 19.40 -9.99
N LYS A 66 11.37 18.54 -10.23
CA LYS A 66 10.43 18.06 -9.19
C LYS A 66 10.98 16.81 -8.48
N ILE A 67 10.70 16.64 -7.18
CA ILE A 67 11.14 15.45 -6.44
C ILE A 67 10.29 14.25 -6.85
N LEU A 68 10.92 13.12 -7.20
CA LEU A 68 10.17 11.90 -7.56
C LEU A 68 9.42 11.34 -6.35
N PRO A 69 8.16 10.90 -6.53
CA PRO A 69 7.39 10.30 -5.46
C PRO A 69 7.89 8.88 -5.14
N ARG A 70 7.70 8.48 -3.87
CA ARG A 70 8.11 7.18 -3.31
C ARG A 70 7.70 5.97 -4.17
N ARG A 71 6.53 6.01 -4.81
CA ARG A 71 6.00 4.90 -5.64
C ARG A 71 6.89 4.58 -6.85
N ILE A 72 7.58 5.59 -7.37
CA ILE A 72 8.51 5.44 -8.50
C ILE A 72 9.88 5.04 -7.97
N THR A 73 10.42 5.79 -7.01
CA THR A 73 11.77 5.58 -6.45
C THR A 73 11.91 4.30 -5.62
N GLY A 74 10.82 3.76 -5.09
CA GLY A 74 10.82 2.54 -4.28
C GLY A 74 11.45 2.72 -2.89
N THR A 75 11.68 3.95 -2.43
CA THR A 75 12.32 4.24 -1.14
C THR A 75 11.39 3.96 0.05
N CYS A 76 11.97 3.89 1.25
CA CYS A 76 11.24 3.75 2.51
C CYS A 76 10.61 5.08 2.89
N ALA A 77 9.55 5.10 3.71
CA ALA A 77 8.99 6.37 4.21
C ALA A 77 10.02 7.21 4.99
N LYS A 78 10.83 6.57 5.86
CA LYS A 78 11.91 7.24 6.61
C LYS A 78 12.95 7.87 5.68
N HIS A 79 13.44 7.09 4.72
CA HIS A 79 14.43 7.56 3.74
C HIS A 79 13.87 8.62 2.79
N GLN A 80 12.60 8.54 2.38
CA GLN A 80 11.99 9.56 1.53
C GLN A 80 11.91 10.91 2.24
N ARG A 81 11.56 10.94 3.54
CA ARG A 81 11.56 12.19 4.32
C ARG A 81 12.96 12.79 4.41
N LYS A 82 13.97 11.97 4.74
CA LYS A 82 15.37 12.41 4.79
C LYS A 82 15.84 12.95 3.43
N LEU A 83 15.57 12.20 2.36
CA LEU A 83 15.89 12.58 0.99
C LEU A 83 15.24 13.91 0.59
N ALA A 84 13.96 14.13 0.93
CA ALA A 84 13.31 15.40 0.66
C ALA A 84 13.97 16.58 1.42
N THR A 85 14.39 16.37 2.66
CA THR A 85 15.12 17.38 3.44
C THR A 85 16.47 17.70 2.82
N GLU A 86 17.26 16.68 2.44
CA GLU A 86 18.57 16.91 1.83
C GLU A 86 18.46 17.55 0.44
N ILE A 87 17.48 17.17 -0.38
CA ILE A 87 17.24 17.85 -1.67
C ILE A 87 16.88 19.33 -1.46
N LYS A 88 16.05 19.65 -0.47
CA LYS A 88 15.71 21.05 -0.15
C LYS A 88 16.94 21.84 0.28
N ARG A 89 17.84 21.24 1.09
CA ARG A 89 19.11 21.86 1.47
C ARG A 89 20.02 22.08 0.25
N ALA A 90 20.19 21.07 -0.59
CA ALA A 90 21.00 21.17 -1.81
C ALA A 90 20.46 22.26 -2.76
N ARG A 91 19.14 22.44 -2.84
CA ARG A 91 18.54 23.55 -3.61
C ARG A 91 18.81 24.92 -3.02
N ALA A 92 18.76 25.05 -1.69
CA ALA A 92 19.09 26.31 -1.02
C ALA A 92 20.56 26.71 -1.25
N LEU A 93 21.45 25.73 -1.43
CA LEU A 93 22.86 25.92 -1.75
C LEU A 93 23.15 26.02 -3.26
N ALA A 94 22.12 26.10 -4.11
CA ALA A 94 22.24 26.13 -5.57
C ALA A 94 22.95 24.92 -6.23
N LEU A 95 23.09 23.79 -5.53
CA LEU A 95 23.64 22.55 -6.09
C LEU A 95 22.65 21.83 -7.03
N LEU A 96 21.35 22.10 -6.84
CA LEU A 96 20.26 21.53 -7.63
C LEU A 96 19.25 22.62 -8.02
N PRO A 97 18.68 22.56 -9.23
CA PRO A 97 17.70 23.53 -9.68
C PRO A 97 16.34 23.33 -8.99
N PHE A 98 15.62 24.44 -8.79
CA PHE A 98 14.21 24.43 -8.38
C PHE A 98 13.28 24.12 -9.56
N VAL A 99 13.58 24.74 -10.70
CA VAL A 99 12.90 24.60 -11.98
C VAL A 99 13.99 24.58 -13.04
N VAL A 100 13.91 23.63 -13.96
CA VAL A 100 14.71 23.67 -15.18
C VAL A 100 13.80 24.31 -16.23
N ASN A 101 14.13 25.54 -16.60
CA ASN A 101 13.52 26.19 -17.75
C ASN A 101 14.22 25.61 -18.97
N GLU A 102 13.43 25.04 -19.87
CA GLU A 102 13.89 24.68 -21.21
C GLU A 102 14.13 25.95 -22.03
#